data_AF-A0A821X1J1-F1
#
_entry.id   AF-A0A821X1J1-F1
#
_cell.length_a   1.000
_cell.length_b   1.000
_cell.length_c   1.000
_cell.angle_alpha   90.00
_cell.angle_beta   90.00
_cell.angle_gamma   90.00
#
_symmetry.space_group_name_H-M   'P 1'
#
loop_
_entity.id
_entity.type
_entity.pdbx_description
1 polymer ?
#
loop_
_entity_poly.entity_id
_entity_poly.type
_entity_poly.pdbx_seq_one_letter_code
_entity_poly.pdbx_strand_id
1 'polypeptide(L)'
;MWNWRKIFSKLGTHDQCVQFAEERGLIPVQKICTYHRKTMIFTKESGQVGKFRYRKSIVSRAAGTWFENAHLTLIFQIMYAFSEGLSYHQTRKELAGDVGLVVSDRTVADWFCYCRETIVIYELENQRAQGKTGGAN
;
A
#
# COMPACT_ATOMS: atom_id res chain seq x y z
N MET A 1 9.47 -15.56 8.19
CA MET A 1 10.33 -14.95 7.16
C MET A 1 9.64 -15.02 5.80
N TRP A 2 9.34 -13.86 5.21
CA TRP A 2 8.85 -13.73 3.83
C TRP A 2 10.04 -13.95 2.88
N ASN A 3 9.81 -14.54 1.71
CA ASN A 3 10.82 -14.62 0.64
C ASN A 3 10.13 -14.24 -0.69
N TRP A 4 10.90 -13.87 -1.71
CA TRP A 4 10.38 -13.42 -3.01
C TRP A 4 9.34 -14.42 -3.57
N ARG A 5 9.65 -15.73 -3.54
CA ARG A 5 8.69 -16.80 -3.91
C ARG A 5 7.39 -16.80 -3.10
N LYS A 6 7.40 -16.51 -1.80
CA LYS A 6 6.19 -16.41 -0.95
C LYS A 6 5.36 -15.17 -1.25
N ILE A 7 5.98 -14.07 -1.68
CA ILE A 7 5.25 -12.91 -2.16
C ILE A 7 4.60 -13.21 -3.49
N PHE A 8 5.33 -13.81 -4.42
CA PHE A 8 4.73 -14.23 -5.68
C PHE A 8 3.64 -15.30 -5.51
N SER A 9 3.72 -16.17 -4.50
CA SER A 9 2.66 -17.16 -4.26
C SER A 9 1.44 -16.60 -3.54
N LYS A 10 1.61 -15.59 -2.67
CA LYS A 10 0.52 -15.01 -1.86
C LYS A 10 -0.03 -13.68 -2.38
N LEU A 11 0.72 -12.98 -3.21
CA LEU A 11 0.43 -11.67 -3.80
C LEU A 11 0.72 -11.68 -5.31
N GLY A 12 0.71 -12.87 -5.92
CA GLY A 12 1.00 -13.03 -7.35
C GLY A 12 -0.14 -12.57 -8.24
N THR A 13 -1.38 -12.63 -7.74
CA THR A 13 -2.54 -12.14 -8.48
C THR A 13 -3.07 -10.84 -7.90
N HIS A 14 -3.76 -10.10 -8.76
CA HIS A 14 -4.41 -8.87 -8.37
C HIS A 14 -5.44 -9.08 -7.24
N ASP A 15 -6.29 -10.11 -7.34
CA ASP A 15 -7.29 -10.42 -6.32
C ASP A 15 -6.66 -10.80 -4.97
N GLN A 16 -5.57 -11.55 -4.98
CA GLN A 16 -4.80 -11.87 -3.78
C GLN A 16 -4.26 -10.60 -3.10
N CYS A 17 -3.73 -9.65 -3.90
CA CYS A 17 -3.27 -8.37 -3.38
C CYS A 17 -4.41 -7.55 -2.76
N VAL A 18 -5.58 -7.55 -3.39
CA VAL A 18 -6.77 -6.86 -2.86
C VAL A 18 -7.20 -7.48 -1.53
N GLN A 19 -7.34 -8.81 -1.48
CA GLN A 19 -7.72 -9.52 -0.26
C GLN A 19 -6.71 -9.23 0.87
N PHE A 20 -5.41 -9.30 0.60
CA PHE A 20 -4.39 -8.99 1.59
C PHE A 20 -4.50 -7.53 2.08
N ALA A 21 -4.73 -6.58 1.18
CA ALA A 21 -4.90 -5.18 1.54
C ALA A 21 -6.15 -4.94 2.40
N GLU A 22 -7.23 -5.68 2.17
CA GLU A 22 -8.44 -5.64 3.01
C GLU A 22 -8.19 -6.21 4.40
N GLU A 23 -7.63 -7.42 4.49
CA GLU A 23 -7.37 -8.12 5.75
C GLU A 23 -6.42 -7.35 6.66
N ARG A 24 -5.49 -6.61 6.07
CA ARG A 24 -4.53 -5.76 6.80
C ARG A 24 -5.01 -4.33 7.03
N GLY A 25 -6.23 -3.99 6.60
CA GLY A 25 -6.79 -2.65 6.75
C GLY A 25 -6.08 -1.56 5.93
N LEU A 26 -5.30 -1.94 4.92
CA LEU A 26 -4.59 -1.01 4.04
C LEU A 26 -5.52 -0.35 3.01
N ILE A 27 -6.66 -0.96 2.73
CA ILE A 27 -7.77 -0.34 2.00
C ILE A 27 -9.09 -0.48 2.77
N PRO A 28 -9.98 0.52 2.70
CA PRO A 28 -11.27 0.47 3.38
C PRO A 28 -12.20 -0.57 2.76
N VAL A 29 -12.87 -1.38 3.58
CA VAL A 29 -13.93 -2.32 3.15
C VAL A 29 -15.31 -1.68 3.05
N GLN A 30 -15.51 -0.58 3.77
CA GLN A 30 -16.74 0.20 3.79
C GLN A 30 -16.42 1.68 3.85
N LYS A 31 -17.33 2.51 3.33
CA LYS A 31 -17.20 3.97 3.39
C LYS A 31 -18.55 4.62 3.63
N ILE A 32 -18.57 5.70 4.41
CA ILE A 32 -19.75 6.52 4.63
C ILE A 32 -19.68 7.73 3.69
N CYS A 33 -20.79 8.05 3.04
CA CYS A 33 -20.91 9.26 2.24
C CYS A 33 -20.82 10.49 3.15
N THR A 34 -19.84 11.36 2.91
CA THR A 34 -19.59 12.55 3.74
C THR A 34 -20.80 13.48 3.82
N TYR A 35 -21.56 13.62 2.74
CA TYR A 35 -22.73 14.49 2.67
C TYR A 35 -23.98 13.86 3.30
N HIS A 36 -24.27 12.60 2.97
CA HIS A 36 -25.54 11.96 3.34
C HIS A 36 -25.45 11.08 4.60
N ARG A 37 -24.24 10.85 5.13
CA ARG A 37 -23.95 9.99 6.29
C ARG A 37 -24.55 8.57 6.18
N LYS A 38 -24.67 8.06 4.96
CA LYS A 38 -25.10 6.67 4.68
C LYS A 38 -23.94 5.84 4.14
N THR A 39 -23.97 4.54 4.44
CA THR A 39 -23.04 3.57 3.86
C THR A 39 -23.13 3.59 2.35
N MET A 40 -21.97 3.71 1.70
CA MET A 40 -21.85 3.68 0.25
C MET A 40 -21.84 2.23 -0.25
N ILE A 41 -22.37 2.00 -1.44
CA ILE A 41 -22.38 0.71 -2.10
C ILE A 41 -21.00 0.49 -2.73
N PHE A 42 -20.39 -0.66 -2.46
CA PHE A 42 -19.14 -1.06 -3.12
C PHE A 42 -19.43 -1.64 -4.51
N THR A 43 -18.60 -1.28 -5.49
CA THR A 43 -18.67 -1.81 -6.84
C THR A 43 -17.28 -2.17 -7.33
N LYS A 44 -17.05 -3.46 -7.62
CA LYS A 44 -15.76 -3.99 -8.11
C LYS A 44 -15.50 -3.68 -9.59
N GLU A 45 -16.55 -3.42 -10.37
CA GLU A 45 -16.50 -3.28 -11.84
C GLU A 45 -15.69 -2.09 -12.38
N SER A 46 -15.14 -1.21 -11.53
CA SER A 46 -14.38 -0.05 -12.02
C SER A 46 -13.15 0.29 -11.19
N GLY A 47 -12.00 0.43 -11.85
CA GLY A 47 -10.71 0.78 -11.23
C GLY A 47 -9.98 -0.41 -10.62
N GLN A 48 -8.78 -0.18 -10.10
CA GLN A 48 -7.92 -1.25 -9.62
C GLN A 48 -8.44 -1.95 -8.36
N VAL A 49 -9.05 -1.25 -7.42
CA VAL A 49 -9.58 -1.88 -6.19
C VAL A 49 -11.08 -1.66 -6.01
N GLY A 50 -11.76 -1.22 -7.07
CA GLY A 50 -13.17 -0.85 -7.05
C GLY A 50 -13.43 0.58 -6.56
N LYS A 51 -14.71 0.92 -6.44
CA LYS A 51 -15.18 2.25 -6.00
C LYS A 51 -16.34 2.12 -5.00
N PHE A 52 -16.51 3.16 -4.20
CA PHE A 52 -17.71 3.36 -3.39
C PHE A 52 -18.63 4.36 -4.09
N ARG A 53 -19.92 4.03 -4.15
CA ARG A 53 -20.94 4.86 -4.77
C ARG A 53 -22.12 5.09 -3.83
N TYR A 54 -22.57 6.34 -3.77
CA TYR A 54 -23.86 6.68 -3.20
C TYR A 54 -24.48 7.82 -4.01
N ARG A 55 -25.61 7.56 -4.67
CA ARG A 55 -26.25 8.49 -5.61
C ARG A 55 -25.24 9.02 -6.65
N LYS A 56 -24.98 10.34 -6.65
CA LYS A 56 -24.03 11.01 -7.53
C LYS A 56 -22.59 11.04 -6.99
N SER A 57 -22.36 10.65 -5.73
CA SER A 57 -21.02 10.60 -5.13
C SER A 57 -20.34 9.28 -5.49
N ILE A 58 -19.17 9.38 -6.12
CA ILE A 58 -18.31 8.25 -6.47
C ILE A 58 -16.94 8.55 -5.90
N VAL A 59 -16.37 7.59 -5.17
CA VAL A 59 -15.04 7.71 -4.59
C VAL A 59 -14.26 6.45 -4.88
N SER A 60 -13.03 6.58 -5.39
CA SER A 60 -12.12 5.44 -5.54
C SER A 60 -11.90 4.79 -4.19
N ARG A 61 -11.90 3.46 -4.12
CA ARG A 61 -11.61 2.78 -2.87
C ARG A 61 -10.17 2.98 -2.41
N ALA A 62 -9.24 3.21 -3.35
CA ALA A 62 -7.86 3.57 -3.05
C ALA A 62 -7.65 5.05 -2.68
N ALA A 63 -8.68 5.90 -2.78
CA ALA A 63 -8.50 7.33 -2.50
C ALA A 63 -8.15 7.55 -1.02
N GLY A 64 -7.08 8.30 -0.77
CA GLY A 64 -6.54 8.56 0.56
C GLY A 64 -5.86 7.35 1.20
N THR A 65 -5.46 6.34 0.42
CA THR A 65 -4.70 5.19 0.92
C THR A 65 -3.32 5.11 0.28
N TRP A 66 -2.50 4.18 0.78
CA TRP A 66 -1.19 3.84 0.24
C TRP A 66 -1.17 3.53 -1.26
N PHE A 67 -2.33 3.14 -1.82
CA PHE A 67 -2.46 2.67 -3.19
C PHE A 67 -3.12 3.70 -4.11
N GLU A 68 -3.29 4.94 -3.66
CA GLU A 68 -3.82 6.00 -4.50
C GLU A 68 -2.92 6.22 -5.72
N ASN A 69 -3.49 6.08 -6.91
CA ASN A 69 -2.79 6.17 -8.20
C ASN A 69 -1.63 5.17 -8.40
N ALA A 70 -1.61 4.07 -7.64
CA ALA A 70 -0.52 3.12 -7.67
C ALA A 70 -0.97 1.71 -8.04
N HIS A 71 -0.16 1.02 -8.85
CA HIS A 71 -0.43 -0.37 -9.19
C HIS A 71 -0.16 -1.31 -8.01
N LEU A 72 -1.23 -1.73 -7.33
CA LEU A 72 -1.26 -2.63 -6.17
C LEU A 72 -0.19 -3.74 -6.18
N THR A 73 -0.13 -4.57 -7.22
CA THR A 73 0.84 -5.69 -7.31
C THR A 73 2.28 -5.20 -7.35
N LEU A 74 2.56 -4.13 -8.11
CA LEU A 74 3.88 -3.53 -8.20
C LEU A 74 4.31 -2.96 -6.84
N ILE A 75 3.40 -2.28 -6.14
CA ILE A 75 3.73 -1.65 -4.85
C ILE A 75 4.08 -2.69 -3.80
N PHE A 76 3.36 -3.81 -3.74
CA PHE A 76 3.72 -4.88 -2.80
C PHE A 76 5.11 -5.47 -3.07
N GLN A 77 5.51 -5.60 -4.35
CA GLN A 77 6.85 -6.07 -4.70
C GLN A 77 7.93 -5.04 -4.34
N ILE A 78 7.68 -3.76 -4.57
CA ILE A 78 8.60 -2.68 -4.19
C ILE A 78 8.73 -2.57 -2.66
N MET A 79 7.61 -2.66 -1.92
CA MET A 79 7.61 -2.68 -0.46
C MET A 79 8.43 -3.84 0.10
N TYR A 80 8.35 -5.00 -0.54
CA TYR A 80 9.15 -6.15 -0.15
C TYR A 80 10.63 -5.94 -0.42
N ALA A 81 10.98 -5.48 -1.62
CA ALA A 81 12.35 -5.14 -1.97
C ALA A 81 12.95 -4.12 -0.97
N PHE A 82 12.16 -3.12 -0.57
CA PHE A 82 12.52 -2.18 0.48
C PHE A 82 12.75 -2.87 1.83
N SER A 83 11.83 -3.75 2.25
CA SER A 83 11.93 -4.46 3.53
C SER A 83 13.11 -5.41 3.64
N GLU A 84 13.57 -5.95 2.51
CA GLU A 84 14.76 -6.81 2.41
C GLU A 84 16.05 -6.01 2.24
N GLY A 85 15.97 -4.68 2.16
CA GLY A 85 17.14 -3.81 1.99
C GLY A 85 17.81 -3.93 0.62
N LEU A 86 17.06 -4.31 -0.42
CA LEU A 86 17.60 -4.41 -1.77
C LEU A 86 18.01 -3.03 -2.30
N SER A 87 19.08 -2.97 -3.08
CA SER A 87 19.45 -1.77 -3.83
C SER A 87 18.48 -1.50 -4.99
N TYR A 88 18.43 -0.26 -5.49
CA TYR A 88 17.58 0.11 -6.64
C TYR A 88 17.82 -0.78 -7.87
N HIS A 89 19.09 -1.11 -8.14
CA HIS A 89 19.47 -1.98 -9.24
C HIS A 89 18.94 -3.41 -9.04
N GLN A 90 19.09 -3.97 -7.83
CA GLN A 90 18.57 -5.30 -7.51
C GLN A 90 17.05 -5.34 -7.63
N THR A 91 16.34 -4.36 -7.06
CA THR A 91 14.88 -4.26 -7.16
C THR A 91 14.41 -4.27 -8.61
N ARG A 92 15.05 -3.50 -9.50
CA ARG A 92 14.70 -3.48 -10.92
C ARG A 92 14.97 -4.80 -11.61
N LYS A 93 16.08 -5.46 -11.30
CA LYS A 93 16.42 -6.75 -11.89
C LYS A 93 15.37 -7.80 -11.55
N GLU A 94 14.94 -7.86 -10.28
CA GLU A 94 13.89 -8.78 -9.82
C GLU A 94 12.53 -8.46 -10.47
N LEU A 95 12.14 -7.17 -10.55
CA LEU A 95 10.87 -6.75 -11.16
C LEU A 95 10.82 -6.99 -12.67
N ALA A 96 11.95 -6.81 -13.36
CA ALA A 96 12.06 -7.05 -14.80
C ALA A 96 12.03 -8.55 -15.16
N GLY A 97 12.65 -9.40 -14.31
CA GLY A 97 12.75 -10.84 -14.55
C GLY A 97 11.44 -11.59 -14.40
N ASP A 98 10.70 -11.36 -13.31
CA ASP A 98 9.52 -12.16 -12.97
C ASP A 98 8.20 -11.63 -13.56
N VAL A 99 8.11 -10.32 -13.84
CA VAL A 99 6.84 -9.67 -14.22
C VAL A 99 6.91 -9.01 -15.60
N GLY A 100 8.10 -8.89 -16.20
CA GLY A 100 8.31 -8.09 -17.40
C GLY A 100 8.02 -6.60 -17.20
N LEU A 101 7.88 -6.14 -15.95
CA LEU A 101 7.60 -4.74 -15.62
C LEU A 101 8.91 -3.96 -15.60
N VAL A 102 9.07 -3.10 -16.61
CA VAL A 102 10.18 -2.14 -16.64
C VAL A 102 9.80 -0.92 -15.81
N VAL A 103 10.23 -0.89 -14.55
CA VAL A 103 10.16 0.31 -13.71
C VAL A 103 11.45 1.13 -13.80
N SER A 104 11.30 2.45 -13.73
CA SER A 104 12.42 3.39 -13.70
C SER A 104 13.08 3.42 -12.32
N ASP A 105 14.37 3.79 -12.26
CA ASP A 105 15.06 4.01 -10.98
C ASP A 105 14.37 5.08 -10.14
N ARG A 106 13.81 6.10 -10.81
CA ARG A 106 13.03 7.15 -10.16
C ARG A 106 11.82 6.59 -9.43
N THR A 107 11.06 5.70 -10.08
CA THR A 107 9.91 5.05 -9.45
C THR A 107 10.32 4.27 -8.21
N VAL A 108 11.40 3.47 -8.29
CA VAL A 108 11.88 2.71 -7.12
C VAL A 108 12.33 3.64 -6.00
N ALA A 109 13.08 4.70 -6.34
CA ALA A 109 13.56 5.69 -5.38
C ALA A 109 12.40 6.43 -4.69
N ASP A 110 11.40 6.89 -5.44
CA ASP A 110 10.22 7.59 -4.92
C ASP A 110 9.48 6.69 -3.91
N TRP A 111 9.26 5.42 -4.24
CA TRP A 111 8.60 4.48 -3.33
C TRP A 111 9.44 4.12 -2.11
N PHE A 112 10.75 3.98 -2.25
CA PHE A 112 11.64 3.75 -1.11
C PHE A 112 11.68 4.95 -0.16
N CYS A 113 11.67 6.17 -0.71
CA CYS A 113 11.51 7.40 0.07
C CYS A 113 10.17 7.40 0.80
N TYR A 114 9.08 7.10 0.10
CA TYR A 114 7.75 7.06 0.71
C TYR A 114 7.65 6.02 1.84
N CYS A 115 8.24 4.82 1.66
CA CYS A 115 8.35 3.82 2.72
C CYS A 115 9.10 4.36 3.96
N ARG A 116 10.24 5.04 3.75
CA ARG A 116 11.01 5.64 4.85
C ARG A 116 10.22 6.73 5.57
N GLU A 117 9.63 7.66 4.83
CA GLU A 117 8.82 8.74 5.39
C GLU A 117 7.69 8.19 6.27
N THR A 118 7.03 7.13 5.81
CA THR A 118 5.92 6.50 6.52
C THR A 118 6.35 5.84 7.81
N ILE A 119 7.49 5.13 7.78
CA ILE A 119 8.10 4.54 8.99
C ILE A 119 8.48 5.65 9.98
N VAL A 120 9.07 6.74 9.50
CA VAL A 120 9.44 7.89 10.35
C VAL A 120 8.21 8.55 10.97
N ILE A 121 7.14 8.78 10.20
CA ILE A 121 5.88 9.33 10.71
C ILE A 121 5.29 8.42 11.79
N TYR A 122 5.19 7.11 11.52
CA TYR A 122 4.69 6.13 12.49
C TYR A 122 5.50 6.12 13.78
N GLU A 123 6.83 6.14 13.66
CA GLU A 123 7.73 6.17 14.81
C GLU A 123 7.55 7.47 15.63
N LEU A 124 7.45 8.64 14.98
CA LEU A 124 7.23 9.92 15.65
C LEU A 124 5.88 9.97 16.37
N GLU A 125 4.82 9.39 15.79
CA GLU A 125 3.50 9.31 16.41
C GLU A 125 3.50 8.39 17.64
N ASN A 126 4.23 7.28 17.58
CA ASN A 126 4.30 6.32 18.69
C ASN A 126 5.30 6.71 19.79
N GLN A 127 6.39 7.41 19.45
CA GLN A 127 7.29 8.01 20.44
C GLN A 127 6.60 9.11 21.24
N ARG A 128 5.65 9.85 20.64
CA ARG A 128 4.80 10.79 21.40
C ARG A 128 3.84 10.08 22.35
N ALA A 129 3.41 8.87 22.01
CA ALA A 129 2.52 8.06 22.84
C ALA A 129 3.26 7.38 24.02
N GLN A 130 4.54 7.05 23.85
CA GLN A 130 5.42 6.62 24.94
C GLN A 130 5.98 7.87 25.64
N GLY A 131 5.35 8.27 26.76
CA GLY A 131 5.71 9.47 27.50
C GLY A 131 7.22 9.64 27.74
N LYS A 132 7.67 10.90 27.87
CA LYS A 132 9.08 11.27 28.06
C LYS A 132 9.76 10.31 29.04
N THR A 133 10.80 9.61 28.59
CA THR A 133 11.78 8.94 29.44
C THR A 133 12.62 10.01 30.16
N GLY A 134 11.96 10.75 31.06
CA GLY A 134 12.65 11.62 32.02
C GLY A 134 13.34 10.72 33.02
N GLY A 135 14.67 10.68 32.96
CA GLY A 135 15.49 10.02 33.99
C GLY A 135 15.16 10.58 35.37
N ALA A 136 15.04 9.69 36.35
CA ALA A 136 15.00 10.08 37.74
C ALA A 136 16.37 10.64 38.14
N ASN A 137 16.39 11.89 38.59
CA ASN A 137 17.48 12.43 39.41
C ASN A 137 17.36 11.90 40.83
#